data_AF-A0AA38PL11-F1
#
_entry.id   AF-A0AA38PL11-F1
#
_cell.length_a   1.000
_cell.length_b   1.000
_cell.length_c   1.000
_cell.angle_alpha   90.00
_cell.angle_beta   90.00
_cell.angle_gamma   90.00
#
_symmetry.space_group_name_H-M   'P 1'
#
loop_
_entity.id
_entity.type
_entity.pdbx_description
1 polymer ?
#
loop_
_entity_poly.entity_id
_entity_poly.type
_entity_poly.pdbx_seq_one_letter_code
_entity_poly.pdbx_strand_id
1 'polypeptide(L)'
;MTLLSYLDSPQPNQNFVLLQSSVSQSSLPLLRRVLAQNNGQNLKEPTTKLIFCFLHPPSSLVRNTAGNVEIHDFLDRVPGFDSDLWSDPCPEILGIVENVHPLHPAEVIIDSVDTLLDDNGSIPEVYKFLQSLLALISARSKPSRLILHLTKPSALLPLLLNTTFSPTLIHLIAHPPVLFTHLATEYMTPPPPLSPDAKFWGVFIPFSERARDVEELVFGQGGEGSGGSEEMVVEVLVRGKSDTSGRRKAVERFLEGWDIVKGTSMELSRLSSLASIWTRQKAVGKEAAPDPTQNVTFNLHLTPSQQESRARVPLPYAHEGEAIEPIPNCACLPSSRSFHSSNYTWCHFVRSRFSRRYRRRRSRRRSGYLNS
;
A
#
# COMPACT_ATOMS: atom_id res chain seq x y z
N MET A 1 1.01 14.45 -10.17
CA MET A 1 1.37 14.70 -8.75
C MET A 1 2.45 13.71 -8.37
N THR A 2 3.41 14.10 -7.53
CA THR A 2 4.51 13.22 -7.10
C THR A 2 4.29 12.74 -5.67
N LEU A 3 4.84 11.59 -5.32
CA LEU A 3 4.84 11.03 -3.97
C LEU A 3 5.32 12.05 -2.92
N LEU A 4 6.36 12.82 -3.25
CA LEU A 4 6.88 13.88 -2.37
C LEU A 4 5.82 14.93 -2.04
N SER A 5 4.94 15.29 -2.97
CA SER A 5 3.90 16.29 -2.70
C SER A 5 2.90 15.86 -1.62
N TYR A 6 2.74 14.56 -1.40
CA TYR A 6 1.87 13.99 -0.36
C TYR A 6 2.60 13.78 0.98
N LEU A 7 3.91 13.55 0.94
CA LEU A 7 4.73 13.36 2.14
C LEU A 7 5.16 14.70 2.75
N ASP A 8 5.56 15.65 1.91
CA ASP A 8 6.29 16.86 2.32
C ASP A 8 5.38 17.92 2.94
N SER A 9 4.10 17.96 2.58
CA SER A 9 3.20 18.98 3.09
C SER A 9 1.79 18.43 3.29
N PRO A 10 1.15 18.69 4.44
CA PRO A 10 -0.26 18.37 4.62
C PRO A 10 -1.09 19.18 3.62
N GLN A 11 -1.82 18.48 2.76
CA GLN A 11 -2.72 19.12 1.80
C GLN A 11 -4.01 19.54 2.53
N PRO A 12 -4.62 20.68 2.15
CA PRO A 12 -5.92 21.06 2.67
C PRO A 12 -6.94 19.92 2.47
N ASN A 13 -7.62 19.51 3.54
CA ASN A 13 -8.62 18.43 3.54
C ASN A 13 -8.07 17.00 3.34
N GLN A 14 -6.75 16.78 3.40
CA GLN A 14 -6.16 15.43 3.42
C GLN A 14 -5.56 15.15 4.80
N ASN A 15 -6.43 14.77 5.72
CA ASN A 15 -6.08 14.60 7.13
C ASN A 15 -5.64 13.16 7.47
N PHE A 16 -5.60 12.25 6.49
CA PHE A 16 -5.31 10.84 6.72
C PHE A 16 -4.35 10.26 5.69
N VAL A 17 -3.23 9.74 6.19
CA VAL A 17 -2.20 9.03 5.43
C VAL A 17 -2.02 7.64 6.03
N LEU A 18 -1.99 6.63 5.17
CA LEU A 18 -1.77 5.24 5.53
C LEU A 18 -0.48 4.75 4.87
N LEU A 19 0.46 4.27 5.68
CA LEU A 19 1.69 3.65 5.23
C LEU A 19 1.56 2.14 5.43
N GLN A 20 1.61 1.37 4.34
CA GLN A 20 1.51 -0.08 4.40
C GLN A 20 2.86 -0.72 4.08
N SER A 21 3.43 -1.40 5.08
CA SER A 21 4.54 -2.34 4.94
C SER A 21 4.03 -3.75 4.67
N SER A 22 4.94 -4.61 4.26
CA SER A 22 4.79 -6.06 4.28
C SER A 22 6.06 -6.68 4.89
N VAL A 23 6.04 -7.99 5.11
CA VAL A 23 7.27 -8.73 5.44
C VAL A 23 8.31 -8.57 4.33
N SER A 24 7.86 -8.54 3.07
CA SER A 24 8.71 -8.41 1.89
C SER A 24 9.34 -7.02 1.73
N GLN A 25 8.63 -5.94 2.02
CA GLN A 25 9.13 -4.57 1.86
C GLN A 25 8.57 -3.63 2.94
N SER A 26 9.46 -2.87 3.58
CA SER A 26 9.11 -1.89 4.61
C SER A 26 8.88 -0.49 4.04
N SER A 27 7.80 0.17 4.49
CA SER A 27 7.49 1.59 4.22
C SER A 27 8.10 2.55 5.25
N LEU A 28 8.89 2.05 6.22
CA LEU A 28 9.59 2.90 7.20
C LEU A 28 10.50 3.98 6.60
N PRO A 29 11.15 3.79 5.43
CA PRO A 29 11.89 4.88 4.78
C PRO A 29 11.01 6.10 4.49
N LEU A 30 9.73 5.91 4.15
CA LEU A 30 8.77 7.00 3.94
C LEU A 30 8.44 7.69 5.26
N LEU A 31 8.25 6.90 6.34
CA LEU A 31 8.00 7.44 7.66
C LEU A 31 9.18 8.28 8.17
N ARG A 32 10.41 7.80 7.96
CA ARG A 32 11.64 8.54 8.29
C ARG A 32 11.73 9.85 7.49
N ARG A 33 11.34 9.84 6.21
CA ARG A 33 11.28 11.07 5.39
C ARG A 33 10.31 12.08 6.00
N VAL A 34 9.10 11.63 6.36
CA VAL A 34 8.11 12.48 7.03
C VAL A 34 8.69 13.09 8.30
N LEU A 35 9.35 12.30 9.15
CA LEU A 35 9.94 12.80 10.40
C LEU A 35 11.11 13.75 10.17
N ALA A 36 11.98 13.47 9.20
CA ALA A 36 13.18 14.25 8.89
C ALA A 36 12.88 15.63 8.29
N GLN A 37 11.66 15.86 7.80
CA GLN A 37 11.29 17.13 7.21
C GLN A 37 11.16 18.24 8.25
N ASN A 38 12.05 19.20 8.14
CA ASN A 38 11.97 20.46 8.87
C ASN A 38 11.08 21.43 8.10
N ASN A 39 9.76 21.25 8.21
CA ASN A 39 8.80 22.20 7.60
C ASN A 39 8.91 23.61 8.23
N GLY A 40 9.66 23.77 9.32
CA GLY A 40 9.71 24.99 10.13
C GLY A 40 10.87 25.97 9.89
N GLN A 41 11.78 25.77 8.93
CA GLN A 41 12.88 26.76 8.78
C GLN A 41 12.45 28.07 8.11
N ASN A 42 11.40 28.05 7.28
CA ASN A 42 10.90 29.25 6.58
C ASN A 42 9.42 29.55 6.84
N LEU A 43 8.69 28.68 7.56
CA LEU A 43 7.30 28.92 7.91
C LEU A 43 7.22 29.67 9.24
N LYS A 44 6.37 30.71 9.28
CA LYS A 44 6.08 31.50 10.49
C LYS A 44 5.55 30.66 11.65
N GLU A 45 5.03 29.46 11.36
CA GLU A 45 4.45 28.53 12.33
C GLU A 45 5.03 27.12 12.09
N PRO A 46 5.84 26.56 13.00
CA PRO A 46 6.34 25.20 12.86
C PRO A 46 5.21 24.18 13.07
N THR A 47 5.24 23.10 12.28
CA THR A 47 4.35 21.94 12.46
C THR A 47 4.86 21.06 13.59
N THR A 48 4.03 20.83 14.59
CA THR A 48 4.31 19.90 15.70
C THR A 48 4.13 18.47 15.21
N LYS A 49 5.13 17.61 15.41
CA LYS A 49 5.04 16.18 15.07
C LYS A 49 5.02 15.37 16.34
N LEU A 50 3.97 14.60 16.54
CA LEU A 50 3.84 13.66 17.66
C LEU A 50 4.03 12.25 17.12
N ILE A 51 5.02 11.51 17.62
CA ILE A 51 5.21 10.11 17.27
C ILE A 51 5.02 9.19 18.47
N PHE A 52 4.17 8.18 18.28
CA PHE A 52 3.86 7.12 19.23
C PHE A 52 4.52 5.82 18.75
N CYS A 53 5.51 5.34 19.51
CA CYS A 53 6.32 4.18 19.17
C CYS A 53 5.88 2.92 19.93
N PHE A 54 5.27 1.98 19.21
CA PHE A 54 4.81 0.67 19.69
C PHE A 54 5.67 -0.49 19.23
N LEU A 55 6.33 -0.37 18.07
CA LEU A 55 7.11 -1.47 17.48
C LEU A 55 8.56 -1.09 17.20
N HIS A 56 8.80 0.15 16.80
CA HIS A 56 10.10 0.62 16.36
C HIS A 56 10.70 1.56 17.40
N PRO A 57 11.96 1.33 17.84
CA PRO A 57 12.60 2.23 18.77
C PRO A 57 12.75 3.62 18.16
N PRO A 58 12.56 4.70 18.93
CA PRO A 58 12.64 6.05 18.39
C PRO A 58 13.94 6.33 17.62
N SER A 59 15.07 5.79 18.10
CA SER A 59 16.37 5.92 17.45
C SER A 59 16.45 5.30 16.05
N SER A 60 15.52 4.41 15.69
CA SER A 60 15.43 3.80 14.36
C SER A 60 14.59 4.62 13.37
N LEU A 61 13.78 5.55 13.89
CA LEU A 61 12.90 6.41 13.10
C LEU A 61 13.45 7.84 13.00
N VAL A 62 13.98 8.35 14.11
CA VAL A 62 14.52 9.70 14.23
C VAL A 62 16.02 9.59 14.49
N ARG A 63 16.84 10.03 13.51
CA ARG A 63 18.31 10.08 13.68
C ARG A 63 18.76 11.33 14.43
N ASN A 64 18.14 12.47 14.12
CA ASN A 64 18.35 13.75 14.77
C ASN A 64 16.98 14.30 15.16
N THR A 65 16.75 14.53 16.44
CA THR A 65 15.51 15.15 16.93
C THR A 65 15.53 16.61 16.53
N ALA A 66 14.80 16.96 15.47
CA ALA A 66 14.44 18.34 15.23
C ALA A 66 13.60 18.84 16.42
N GLY A 67 13.71 20.11 16.78
CA GLY A 67 13.02 20.68 17.94
C GLY A 67 11.48 20.65 17.87
N ASN A 68 10.90 20.22 16.75
CA ASN A 68 9.47 20.12 16.53
C ASN A 68 8.92 18.67 16.54
N VAL A 69 9.73 17.68 16.93
CA VAL A 69 9.32 16.28 17.04
C VAL A 69 9.26 15.86 18.51
N GLU A 70 8.05 15.58 18.99
CA GLU A 70 7.79 14.99 20.30
C GLU A 70 7.65 13.48 20.17
N ILE A 71 8.37 12.75 21.01
CA ILE A 71 8.48 11.29 20.93
C ILE A 71 7.87 10.68 22.20
N HIS A 72 6.89 9.79 22.01
CA HIS A 72 6.30 9.00 23.07
C HIS A 72 6.61 7.52 22.85
N ASP A 73 7.47 6.96 23.70
CA ASP A 73 7.95 5.58 23.61
C ASP A 73 7.07 4.65 24.46
N PHE A 74 6.34 3.75 23.79
CA PHE A 74 5.46 2.75 24.40
C PHE A 74 6.03 1.32 24.32
N LEU A 75 7.27 1.14 23.86
CA LEU A 75 7.88 -0.19 23.65
C LEU A 75 7.97 -1.05 24.91
N ASP A 76 8.08 -0.41 26.07
CA ASP A 76 8.19 -1.10 27.37
C ASP A 76 6.80 -1.41 27.98
N ARG A 77 5.69 -0.96 27.38
CA ARG A 77 4.31 -1.13 27.88
C ARG A 77 3.57 -2.28 27.19
N VAL A 78 4.10 -3.50 27.30
CA VAL A 78 3.52 -4.68 26.64
C VAL A 78 2.63 -5.49 27.60
N PRO A 79 1.35 -5.77 27.25
CA PRO A 79 0.46 -6.53 28.11
C PRO A 79 1.02 -7.91 28.44
N GLY A 80 0.89 -8.31 29.72
CA GLY A 80 1.34 -9.61 30.23
C GLY A 80 2.84 -9.73 30.51
N PHE A 81 3.65 -8.69 30.25
CA PHE A 81 5.08 -8.70 30.57
C PHE A 81 5.41 -8.01 31.90
N ASP A 82 4.72 -6.92 32.20
CA ASP A 82 4.81 -6.19 33.46
C ASP A 82 3.39 -5.79 33.90
N SER A 83 2.81 -6.57 34.82
CA SER A 83 1.41 -6.44 35.23
C SER A 83 1.10 -5.08 35.85
N ASP A 84 2.11 -4.44 36.43
CA ASP A 84 1.94 -3.22 37.22
C ASP A 84 2.17 -1.97 36.37
N LEU A 85 2.76 -2.12 35.18
CA LEU A 85 3.08 -1.01 34.27
C LEU A 85 2.19 -0.93 33.04
N TRP A 86 1.42 -1.97 32.71
CA TRP A 86 0.54 -1.91 31.55
C TRP A 86 -0.72 -1.09 31.85
N SER A 87 -0.93 -0.06 31.06
CA SER A 87 -2.17 0.72 30.98
C SER A 87 -2.55 0.88 29.51
N ASP A 88 -3.85 0.93 29.22
CA ASP A 88 -4.32 1.26 27.86
C ASP A 88 -3.70 2.61 27.42
N PRO A 89 -2.92 2.65 26.34
CA PRO A 89 -2.29 3.87 25.86
C PRO A 89 -3.29 4.81 25.15
N CYS A 90 -4.47 4.33 24.74
CA CYS A 90 -5.41 5.11 23.92
C CYS A 90 -5.87 6.42 24.59
N PRO A 91 -6.29 6.43 25.88
CA PRO A 91 -6.70 7.67 26.55
C PRO A 91 -5.55 8.66 26.72
N GLU A 92 -4.33 8.17 27.02
CA GLU A 92 -3.13 9.00 27.14
C GLU A 92 -2.80 9.68 25.81
N ILE A 93 -2.83 8.93 24.72
CA ILE A 93 -2.58 9.46 23.36
C ILE A 93 -3.62 10.52 22.99
N LEU A 94 -4.91 10.28 23.26
CA LEU A 94 -5.96 11.27 23.02
C LEU A 94 -5.71 12.55 23.82
N GLY A 95 -5.38 12.44 25.10
CA GLY A 95 -5.07 13.60 25.96
C GLY A 95 -3.86 14.39 25.46
N ILE A 96 -2.79 13.72 25.02
CA ILE A 96 -1.61 14.37 24.42
C ILE A 96 -2.02 15.17 23.17
N VAL A 97 -2.81 14.56 22.27
CA VAL A 97 -3.23 15.19 21.00
C VAL A 97 -4.21 16.35 21.23
N GLU A 98 -5.09 16.26 22.23
CA GLU A 98 -5.98 17.34 22.65
C GLU A 98 -5.22 18.55 23.21
N ASN A 99 -4.16 18.28 23.98
CA ASN A 99 -3.33 19.33 24.59
C ASN A 99 -2.48 20.10 23.57
N VAL A 100 -2.27 19.58 22.36
CA VAL A 100 -1.59 20.35 21.30
C VAL A 100 -2.49 21.48 20.83
N HIS A 101 -2.03 22.70 21.04
CA HIS A 101 -2.76 23.94 20.77
C HIS A 101 -3.49 23.95 19.40
N PRO A 102 -4.82 24.18 19.35
CA PRO A 102 -5.64 24.06 18.13
C PRO A 102 -5.25 24.95 16.95
N LEU A 103 -4.57 26.07 17.20
CA LEU A 103 -4.07 26.97 16.15
C LEU A 103 -2.77 26.49 15.49
N HIS A 104 -2.11 25.45 16.01
CA HIS A 104 -0.89 24.91 15.43
C HIS A 104 -1.18 23.67 14.57
N PRO A 105 -0.56 23.57 13.37
CA PRO A 105 -0.64 22.36 12.57
C PRO A 105 0.05 21.20 13.29
N ALA A 106 -0.60 20.03 13.29
CA ALA A 106 -0.08 18.83 13.94
C ALA A 106 -0.02 17.63 13.00
N GLU A 107 1.04 16.84 13.12
CA GLU A 107 1.17 15.53 12.48
C GLU A 107 1.25 14.46 13.56
N VAL A 108 0.22 13.65 13.65
CA VAL A 108 0.10 12.57 14.64
C VAL A 108 0.48 11.27 13.96
N ILE A 109 1.46 10.57 14.50
CA ILE A 109 2.10 9.43 13.86
C ILE A 109 2.04 8.22 14.81
N ILE A 110 1.46 7.12 14.35
CA ILE A 110 1.50 5.83 15.06
C ILE A 110 2.33 4.86 14.22
N ASP A 111 3.45 4.40 14.77
CA ASP A 111 4.44 3.60 14.04
C ASP A 111 4.02 2.15 13.78
N SER A 112 3.05 1.61 14.53
CA SER A 112 2.49 0.28 14.34
C SER A 112 1.12 0.16 14.99
N VAL A 113 0.07 0.34 14.18
CA VAL A 113 -1.31 0.17 14.64
C VAL A 113 -1.65 -1.29 14.88
N ASP A 114 -1.01 -2.23 14.18
CA ASP A 114 -1.21 -3.66 14.41
C ASP A 114 -0.71 -4.08 15.79
N THR A 115 0.39 -3.50 16.28
CA THR A 115 0.87 -3.76 17.64
C THR A 115 -0.10 -3.20 18.68
N LEU A 116 -0.65 -2.00 18.44
CA LEU A 116 -1.69 -1.42 19.29
C LEU A 116 -2.96 -2.29 19.31
N LEU A 117 -3.33 -2.89 18.18
CA LEU A 117 -4.43 -3.84 18.09
C LEU A 117 -4.16 -5.13 18.87
N ASP A 118 -2.98 -5.71 18.69
CA ASP A 118 -2.57 -6.92 19.41
C ASP A 118 -2.56 -6.69 20.93
N ASP A 119 -2.16 -5.50 21.37
CA ASP A 119 -2.05 -5.17 22.78
C ASP A 119 -3.43 -4.87 23.43
N ASN A 120 -4.35 -4.23 22.70
CA ASN A 120 -5.72 -4.01 23.19
C ASN A 120 -6.64 -5.24 23.02
N GLY A 121 -6.38 -6.08 22.01
CA GLY A 121 -7.17 -7.29 21.73
C GLY A 121 -8.57 -7.05 21.11
N SER A 122 -8.94 -5.80 20.81
CA SER A 122 -10.29 -5.43 20.34
C SER A 122 -10.26 -4.53 19.10
N ILE A 123 -10.62 -5.09 17.93
CA ILE A 123 -10.72 -4.35 16.67
C ILE A 123 -11.67 -3.14 16.77
N PRO A 124 -12.90 -3.27 17.33
CA PRO A 124 -13.83 -2.15 17.41
C PRO A 124 -13.34 -1.01 18.31
N GLU A 125 -12.63 -1.31 19.39
CA GLU A 125 -12.09 -0.30 20.31
C GLU A 125 -10.96 0.49 19.65
N VAL A 126 -9.99 -0.21 19.04
CA VAL A 126 -8.91 0.46 18.31
C VAL A 126 -9.45 1.27 17.13
N TYR A 127 -10.43 0.73 16.39
CA TYR A 127 -11.10 1.49 15.33
C TYR A 127 -11.75 2.78 15.85
N LYS A 128 -12.52 2.70 16.94
CA LYS A 128 -13.14 3.88 17.58
C LYS A 128 -12.09 4.89 18.04
N PHE A 129 -11.01 4.43 18.65
CA PHE A 129 -9.88 5.28 19.06
C PHE A 129 -9.28 6.03 17.87
N LEU A 130 -8.96 5.33 16.78
CA LEU A 130 -8.40 5.95 15.57
C LEU A 130 -9.38 6.95 14.93
N GLN A 131 -10.69 6.66 15.00
CA GLN A 131 -11.74 7.55 14.53
C GLN A 131 -11.81 8.83 15.39
N SER A 132 -11.71 8.71 16.71
CA SER A 132 -11.62 9.85 17.63
C SER A 132 -10.37 10.70 17.37
N LEU A 133 -9.21 10.08 17.14
CA LEU A 133 -7.99 10.79 16.77
C LEU A 133 -8.15 11.56 15.46
N LEU A 134 -8.71 10.92 14.43
CA LEU A 134 -8.95 11.60 13.16
C LEU A 134 -9.94 12.75 13.31
N ALA A 135 -10.97 12.60 14.14
CA ALA A 135 -11.92 13.68 14.45
C ALA A 135 -11.20 14.88 15.08
N LEU A 136 -10.35 14.67 16.09
CA LEU A 136 -9.55 15.73 16.72
C LEU A 136 -8.63 16.44 15.73
N ILE A 137 -7.96 15.69 14.86
CA ILE A 137 -7.06 16.24 13.84
C ILE A 137 -7.82 17.03 12.79
N SER A 138 -8.98 16.52 12.35
CA SER A 138 -9.81 17.16 11.33
C SER A 138 -10.57 18.39 11.81
N ALA A 139 -10.80 18.53 13.11
CA ALA A 139 -11.41 19.71 13.72
C ALA A 139 -10.47 20.93 13.79
N ARG A 140 -9.17 20.75 13.52
CA ARG A 140 -8.17 21.83 13.55
C ARG A 140 -8.35 22.78 12.37
N SER A 141 -8.08 24.07 12.63
CA SER A 141 -8.16 25.13 11.61
C SER A 141 -7.01 25.07 10.60
N LYS A 142 -5.84 24.59 11.03
CA LYS A 142 -4.64 24.44 10.19
C LYS A 142 -4.54 23.01 9.63
N PRO A 143 -4.01 22.82 8.41
CA PRO A 143 -3.78 21.50 7.83
C PRO A 143 -2.98 20.61 8.78
N SER A 144 -3.62 19.54 9.24
CA SER A 144 -3.09 18.57 10.21
C SER A 144 -3.38 17.17 9.69
N ARG A 145 -2.54 16.19 10.02
CA ARG A 145 -2.69 14.83 9.48
C ARG A 145 -2.44 13.74 10.51
N LEU A 146 -3.22 12.68 10.40
CA LEU A 146 -3.00 11.39 11.03
C LEU A 146 -2.23 10.50 10.06
N ILE A 147 -1.10 9.96 10.51
CA ILE A 147 -0.26 9.05 9.73
C ILE A 147 -0.19 7.73 10.49
N LEU A 148 -0.77 6.69 9.89
CA LEU A 148 -0.79 5.35 10.47
C LEU A 148 0.16 4.45 9.68
N HIS A 149 0.98 3.69 10.39
CA HIS A 149 1.76 2.61 9.80
C HIS A 149 1.14 1.25 10.15
N LEU A 150 0.98 0.43 9.10
CA LEU A 150 0.45 -0.93 9.16
C LEU A 150 1.44 -1.90 8.52
N THR A 151 1.37 -3.16 8.93
CA THR A 151 2.07 -4.28 8.32
C THR A 151 1.05 -5.27 7.78
N LYS A 152 1.15 -5.59 6.48
CA LYS A 152 0.33 -6.61 5.83
C LYS A 152 0.77 -8.01 6.31
N PRO A 153 -0.19 -8.91 6.64
CA PRO A 153 -1.63 -8.71 6.68
C PRO A 153 -2.09 -7.96 7.95
N SER A 154 -3.09 -7.08 7.82
CA SER A 154 -3.70 -6.34 8.94
C SER A 154 -5.21 -6.49 8.93
N ALA A 155 -5.79 -6.78 10.10
CA ALA A 155 -7.24 -6.88 10.29
C ALA A 155 -7.95 -5.51 10.23
N LEU A 156 -7.23 -4.43 10.51
CA LEU A 156 -7.77 -3.06 10.48
C LEU A 156 -7.77 -2.45 9.08
N LEU A 157 -6.91 -2.95 8.17
CA LEU A 157 -6.75 -2.38 6.83
C LEU A 157 -8.08 -2.21 6.08
N PRO A 158 -8.98 -3.22 5.97
CA PRO A 158 -10.25 -3.04 5.25
C PRO A 158 -11.15 -1.96 5.85
N LEU A 159 -11.11 -1.79 7.17
CA LEU A 159 -11.91 -0.78 7.88
C LEU A 159 -11.35 0.63 7.64
N LEU A 160 -10.03 0.78 7.68
CA LEU A 160 -9.35 2.06 7.46
C LEU A 160 -9.42 2.52 6.00
N LEU A 161 -9.52 1.59 5.06
CA LEU A 161 -9.75 1.91 3.64
C LEU A 161 -11.19 2.34 3.34
N ASN A 162 -12.16 2.12 4.25
CA ASN A 162 -13.54 2.53 4.03
C ASN A 162 -13.67 4.07 3.98
N THR A 163 -14.60 4.57 3.16
CA THR A 163 -14.95 6.00 3.10
C THR A 163 -15.66 6.49 4.36
N THR A 164 -16.23 5.59 5.16
CA THR A 164 -16.82 5.92 6.47
C THR A 164 -15.76 6.29 7.51
N PHE A 165 -14.56 5.72 7.44
CA PHE A 165 -13.46 6.07 8.33
C PHE A 165 -12.91 7.45 7.97
N SER A 166 -12.57 7.65 6.69
CA SER A 166 -12.16 8.96 6.18
C SER A 166 -12.61 9.16 4.73
N PRO A 167 -13.27 10.29 4.39
CA PRO A 167 -13.67 10.56 3.02
C PRO A 167 -12.46 10.80 2.10
N THR A 168 -11.31 11.21 2.65
CA THR A 168 -10.05 11.38 1.93
C THR A 168 -9.00 10.40 2.43
N LEU A 169 -8.14 9.92 1.54
CA LEU A 169 -7.12 8.94 1.88
C LEU A 169 -5.91 9.13 0.97
N ILE A 170 -4.71 9.14 1.55
CA ILE A 170 -3.47 8.84 0.86
C ILE A 170 -2.99 7.50 1.39
N HIS A 171 -2.92 6.49 0.54
CA HIS A 171 -2.43 5.17 0.91
C HIS A 171 -1.16 4.87 0.12
N LEU A 172 -0.06 4.65 0.85
CA LEU A 172 1.27 4.40 0.32
C LEU A 172 1.66 2.96 0.65
N ILE A 173 1.73 2.13 -0.38
CA ILE A 173 2.06 0.70 -0.24
C ILE A 173 3.47 0.47 -0.77
N ALA A 174 4.35 -0.05 0.09
CA ALA A 174 5.71 -0.38 -0.31
C ALA A 174 5.76 -1.79 -0.91
N HIS A 175 6.33 -1.89 -2.11
CA HIS A 175 6.48 -3.12 -2.89
C HIS A 175 7.95 -3.39 -3.20
N PRO A 176 8.39 -4.66 -3.16
CA PRO A 176 9.76 -5.02 -3.50
C PRO A 176 9.98 -4.92 -5.02
N PRO A 177 11.11 -4.41 -5.52
CA PRO A 177 11.36 -4.29 -6.96
C PRO A 177 11.28 -5.61 -7.73
N VAL A 178 11.66 -6.74 -7.10
CA VAL A 178 11.59 -8.08 -7.72
C VAL A 178 10.20 -8.45 -8.23
N LEU A 179 9.14 -7.94 -7.59
CA LEU A 179 7.76 -8.14 -8.05
C LEU A 179 7.58 -7.61 -9.49
N PHE A 180 8.13 -6.44 -9.80
CA PHE A 180 7.96 -5.81 -11.11
C PHE A 180 8.80 -6.52 -12.19
N THR A 181 9.98 -7.00 -11.82
CA THR A 181 10.80 -7.85 -12.70
C THR A 181 10.04 -9.14 -13.04
N HIS A 182 9.44 -9.80 -12.04
CA HIS A 182 8.64 -10.99 -12.24
C HIS A 182 7.41 -10.75 -13.14
N LEU A 183 6.66 -9.67 -12.90
CA LEU A 183 5.53 -9.29 -13.75
C LEU A 183 5.95 -8.97 -15.19
N ALA A 184 7.13 -8.38 -15.38
CA ALA A 184 7.67 -8.11 -16.71
C ALA A 184 8.10 -9.40 -17.43
N THR A 185 8.69 -10.38 -16.74
CA THR A 185 9.22 -11.60 -17.36
C THR A 185 8.19 -12.70 -17.54
N GLU A 186 7.41 -13.02 -16.49
CA GLU A 186 6.48 -14.15 -16.49
C GLU A 186 5.13 -13.79 -17.12
N TYR A 187 4.67 -12.56 -16.90
CA TYR A 187 3.36 -12.12 -17.38
C TYR A 187 3.44 -11.22 -18.62
N MET A 188 4.65 -10.83 -19.06
CA MET A 188 4.85 -9.88 -20.16
C MET A 188 4.02 -8.60 -19.96
N THR A 189 3.96 -8.14 -18.71
CA THR A 189 3.27 -6.93 -18.26
C THR A 189 4.22 -6.04 -17.46
N PRO A 190 5.24 -5.45 -18.10
CA PRO A 190 6.11 -4.48 -17.44
C PRO A 190 5.30 -3.25 -16.99
N PRO A 191 5.78 -2.48 -16.00
CA PRO A 191 5.09 -1.27 -15.56
C PRO A 191 4.93 -0.25 -16.71
N PRO A 192 3.87 0.59 -16.69
CA PRO A 192 3.71 1.68 -17.63
C PRO A 192 4.93 2.62 -17.64
N PRO A 193 5.28 3.21 -18.79
CA PRO A 193 4.54 3.20 -20.07
C PRO A 193 4.83 2.00 -20.98
N LEU A 194 5.58 0.98 -20.55
CA LEU A 194 5.97 -0.14 -21.41
C LEU A 194 4.82 -1.10 -21.73
N SER A 195 3.78 -1.11 -20.91
CA SER A 195 2.54 -1.81 -21.21
C SER A 195 1.34 -0.90 -20.92
N PRO A 196 0.17 -1.16 -21.54
CA PRO A 196 -1.04 -0.38 -21.27
C PRO A 196 -1.45 -0.49 -19.81
N ASP A 197 -1.81 0.64 -19.19
CA ASP A 197 -2.22 0.73 -17.79
C ASP A 197 -3.27 -0.32 -17.40
N ALA A 198 -4.33 -0.48 -18.18
CA ALA A 198 -5.40 -1.43 -17.90
C ALA A 198 -4.89 -2.88 -17.82
N LYS A 199 -3.94 -3.25 -18.70
CA LYS A 199 -3.33 -4.59 -18.70
C LYS A 199 -2.43 -4.76 -17.49
N PHE A 200 -1.58 -3.78 -17.20
CA PHE A 200 -0.68 -3.81 -16.05
C PHE A 200 -1.46 -3.93 -14.74
N TRP A 201 -2.42 -3.04 -14.49
CA TRP A 201 -3.20 -3.02 -13.25
C TRP A 201 -4.06 -4.28 -13.07
N GLY A 202 -4.59 -4.82 -14.18
CA GLY A 202 -5.35 -6.08 -14.17
C GLY A 202 -4.55 -7.28 -13.66
N VAL A 203 -3.23 -7.27 -13.81
CA VAL A 203 -2.33 -8.32 -13.29
C VAL A 203 -1.71 -7.93 -11.95
N PHE A 204 -1.23 -6.69 -11.83
CA PHE A 204 -0.50 -6.22 -10.65
C PHE A 204 -1.34 -6.26 -9.37
N ILE A 205 -2.60 -5.81 -9.43
CA ILE A 205 -3.46 -5.72 -8.23
C ILE A 205 -3.70 -7.09 -7.60
N PRO A 206 -4.29 -8.08 -8.30
CA PRO A 206 -4.54 -9.38 -7.69
C PRO A 206 -3.24 -10.08 -7.28
N PHE A 207 -2.14 -9.89 -8.02
CA PHE A 207 -0.86 -10.49 -7.67
C PHE A 207 -0.27 -9.90 -6.39
N SER A 208 -0.17 -8.57 -6.30
CA SER A 208 0.40 -7.88 -5.14
C SER A 208 -0.43 -8.06 -3.86
N GLU A 209 -1.72 -8.39 -3.99
CA GLU A 209 -2.59 -8.75 -2.88
C GLU A 209 -2.29 -10.15 -2.30
N ARG A 210 -1.76 -11.08 -3.09
CA ARG A 210 -1.37 -12.43 -2.64
C ARG A 210 -0.02 -12.38 -1.92
N ALA A 211 -0.06 -12.12 -0.60
CA ALA A 211 1.14 -11.97 0.23
C ALA A 211 2.12 -13.14 0.08
N ARG A 212 1.62 -14.38 0.07
CA ARG A 212 2.45 -15.59 -0.06
C ARG A 212 3.28 -15.60 -1.35
N ASP A 213 2.69 -15.22 -2.48
CA ASP A 213 3.39 -15.25 -3.77
C ASP A 213 4.51 -14.21 -3.79
N VAL A 214 4.24 -13.01 -3.26
CA VAL A 214 5.24 -11.94 -3.15
C VAL A 214 6.35 -12.31 -2.16
N GLU A 215 6.01 -12.98 -1.06
CA GLU A 215 6.98 -13.51 -0.11
C GLU A 215 7.83 -14.62 -0.72
N GLU A 216 7.26 -15.51 -1.53
CA GLU A 216 8.00 -16.56 -2.23
C GLU A 216 9.00 -15.96 -3.24
N LEU A 217 8.64 -14.88 -3.93
CA LEU A 217 9.57 -14.18 -4.81
C LEU A 217 10.77 -13.56 -4.06
N VAL A 218 10.55 -13.09 -2.83
CA VAL A 218 11.59 -12.40 -2.04
C VAL A 218 12.42 -13.38 -1.20
N PHE A 219 11.78 -14.35 -0.56
CA PHE A 219 12.38 -15.25 0.42
C PHE A 219 12.52 -16.70 -0.07
N GLY A 220 11.97 -17.03 -1.24
CA GLY A 220 12.05 -18.36 -1.83
C GLY A 220 13.40 -18.63 -2.51
N GLN A 221 13.43 -19.72 -3.27
CA GLN A 221 14.64 -20.17 -3.95
C GLN A 221 15.05 -19.17 -5.05
N GLY A 222 16.19 -18.50 -4.86
CA GLY A 222 16.66 -17.46 -5.78
C GLY A 222 16.17 -16.04 -5.45
N GLY A 223 15.41 -15.87 -4.37
CA GLY A 223 15.06 -14.55 -3.85
C GLY A 223 16.25 -13.86 -3.16
N GLU A 224 16.22 -12.53 -3.12
CA GLU A 224 17.28 -11.71 -2.50
C GLU A 224 17.24 -11.73 -0.95
N GLY A 225 16.20 -12.32 -0.35
CA GLY A 225 16.04 -12.53 1.09
C GLY A 225 15.62 -11.30 1.89
N SER A 226 15.64 -10.10 1.32
CA SER A 226 15.02 -8.90 1.88
C SER A 226 14.65 -7.97 0.73
N GLY A 227 13.40 -7.49 0.64
CA GLY A 227 13.01 -6.55 -0.41
C GLY A 227 13.87 -5.29 -0.33
N GLY A 228 14.75 -5.17 -1.32
CA GLY A 228 15.64 -4.03 -1.62
C GLY A 228 16.02 -3.16 -0.44
N SER A 229 17.27 -3.27 0.03
CA SER A 229 17.76 -2.35 1.08
C SER A 229 18.04 -0.92 0.57
N GLU A 230 18.18 -0.76 -0.74
CA GLU A 230 18.57 0.48 -1.40
C GLU A 230 17.40 1.16 -2.13
N GLU A 231 16.49 0.38 -2.69
CA GLU A 231 15.43 0.83 -3.57
C GLU A 231 14.12 0.09 -3.27
N MET A 232 13.00 0.79 -3.44
CA MET A 232 11.68 0.17 -3.41
C MET A 232 10.74 0.86 -4.40
N VAL A 233 9.64 0.20 -4.71
CA VAL A 233 8.55 0.80 -5.48
C VAL A 233 7.40 1.13 -4.55
N VAL A 234 6.84 2.32 -4.68
CA VAL A 234 5.70 2.79 -3.89
C VAL A 234 4.48 2.90 -4.79
N GLU A 235 3.46 2.13 -4.46
CA GLU A 235 2.13 2.35 -5.01
C GLU A 235 1.44 3.46 -4.22
N VAL A 236 0.98 4.48 -4.93
CA VAL A 236 0.30 5.64 -4.37
C VAL A 236 -1.17 5.58 -4.78
N LEU A 237 -2.05 5.43 -3.79
CA LEU A 237 -3.48 5.49 -3.96
C LEU A 237 -4.02 6.74 -3.27
N VAL A 238 -4.72 7.58 -4.03
CA VAL A 238 -5.25 8.85 -3.53
C VAL A 238 -6.76 8.88 -3.74
N ARG A 239 -7.49 9.08 -2.63
CA ARG A 239 -8.90 9.39 -2.60
C ARG A 239 -9.07 10.85 -2.19
N GLY A 240 -9.50 11.67 -3.13
CA GLY A 240 -9.79 13.09 -2.90
C GLY A 240 -11.22 13.33 -2.42
N LYS A 241 -11.44 14.48 -1.76
CA LYS A 241 -12.79 15.00 -1.54
C LYS A 241 -13.33 15.45 -2.91
N SER A 242 -14.66 15.47 -3.07
CA SER A 242 -15.30 16.04 -4.26
C SER A 242 -14.69 17.41 -4.55
N ASP A 243 -14.35 17.64 -5.81
CA ASP A 243 -13.95 18.97 -6.26
C ASP A 243 -15.13 19.94 -6.12
N THR A 244 -14.88 21.25 -6.27
CA THR A 244 -15.91 22.30 -6.23
C THR A 244 -17.02 22.10 -7.27
N SER A 245 -16.81 21.21 -8.24
CA SER A 245 -17.81 20.80 -9.23
C SER A 245 -18.85 19.79 -8.69
N GLY A 246 -18.69 19.32 -7.44
CA GLY A 246 -19.58 18.33 -6.84
C GLY A 246 -19.41 16.91 -7.40
N ARG A 247 -18.43 16.69 -8.29
CA ARG A 247 -18.09 15.35 -8.79
C ARG A 247 -17.13 14.68 -7.82
N ARG A 248 -17.53 13.49 -7.33
CA ARG A 248 -16.64 12.66 -6.52
C ARG A 248 -15.39 12.34 -7.35
N LYS A 249 -14.24 12.83 -6.88
CA LYS A 249 -12.97 12.56 -7.54
C LYS A 249 -12.74 11.05 -7.52
N ALA A 250 -12.45 10.48 -8.68
CA ALA A 250 -12.10 9.07 -8.80
C ALA A 250 -10.88 8.74 -7.92
N VAL A 251 -10.75 7.48 -7.52
CA VAL A 251 -9.54 7.00 -6.85
C VAL A 251 -8.40 7.03 -7.87
N GLU A 252 -7.38 7.84 -7.60
CA GLU A 252 -6.18 7.91 -8.42
C GLU A 252 -5.17 6.88 -7.92
N ARG A 253 -4.51 6.18 -8.85
CA ARG A 253 -3.52 5.15 -8.55
C ARG A 253 -2.34 5.28 -9.50
N PHE A 254 -1.13 5.30 -8.96
CA PHE A 254 0.10 5.32 -9.75
C PHE A 254 1.27 4.70 -8.98
N LEU A 255 2.39 4.49 -9.66
CA LEU A 255 3.62 3.93 -9.10
C LEU A 255 4.75 4.95 -9.16
N GLU A 256 5.59 4.96 -8.13
CA GLU A 256 6.80 5.77 -8.09
C GLU A 256 7.95 4.99 -7.46
N GLY A 257 9.18 5.26 -7.91
CA GLY A 257 10.37 4.65 -7.32
C GLY A 257 10.83 5.43 -6.09
N TRP A 258 11.45 4.75 -5.14
CA TRP A 258 11.99 5.36 -3.94
C TRP A 258 13.40 4.87 -3.66
N ASP A 259 14.32 5.82 -3.57
CA ASP A 259 15.70 5.58 -3.14
C ASP A 259 15.76 5.67 -1.61
N ILE A 260 15.95 4.53 -0.96
CA ILE A 260 15.97 4.39 0.50
C ILE A 260 17.21 5.07 1.09
N VAL A 261 18.34 5.04 0.38
CA VAL A 261 19.61 5.60 0.84
C VAL A 261 19.55 7.13 0.83
N LYS A 262 19.04 7.71 -0.27
CA LYS A 262 18.88 9.16 -0.41
C LYS A 262 17.62 9.69 0.27
N GLY A 263 16.63 8.83 0.53
CA GLY A 263 15.35 9.23 1.10
C GLY A 263 14.56 10.13 0.15
N THR A 264 14.61 9.85 -1.15
CA THR A 264 14.00 10.69 -2.20
C THR A 264 13.22 9.85 -3.19
N SER A 265 12.16 10.46 -3.73
CA SER A 265 11.37 9.87 -4.80
C SER A 265 12.07 10.00 -6.15
N MET A 266 11.84 9.02 -7.03
CA MET A 266 12.36 9.02 -8.40
C MET A 266 11.44 8.27 -9.36
N GLU A 267 11.64 8.50 -10.65
CA GLU A 267 10.94 7.78 -11.70
C GLU A 267 11.32 6.29 -11.68
N LEU A 268 10.37 5.39 -11.99
CA LEU A 268 10.61 3.94 -12.04
C LEU A 268 11.72 3.53 -13.00
N SER A 269 11.89 4.27 -14.10
CA SER A 269 12.94 4.03 -15.10
C SER A 269 14.35 4.28 -14.57
N ARG A 270 14.48 4.99 -13.44
CA ARG A 270 15.75 5.33 -12.80
C ARG A 270 16.16 4.38 -11.69
N LEU A 271 15.30 3.44 -11.31
CA LEU A 271 15.63 2.40 -10.33
C LEU A 271 16.63 1.44 -10.94
N SER A 272 17.79 1.34 -10.32
CA SER A 272 18.86 0.44 -10.76
C SER A 272 18.42 -1.02 -10.72
N SER A 273 17.62 -1.39 -9.72
CA SER A 273 17.05 -2.74 -9.58
C SER A 273 16.10 -3.13 -10.72
N LEU A 274 15.54 -2.16 -11.44
CA LEU A 274 14.61 -2.38 -12.56
C LEU A 274 15.25 -2.14 -13.94
N ALA A 275 16.56 -1.86 -14.01
CA ALA A 275 17.24 -1.48 -15.25
C ALA A 275 17.11 -2.53 -16.37
N SER A 276 17.01 -3.82 -16.02
CA SER A 276 16.84 -4.92 -16.98
C SER A 276 15.53 -4.85 -17.77
N ILE A 277 14.45 -4.38 -17.13
CA ILE A 277 13.12 -4.22 -17.77
C ILE A 277 13.21 -3.16 -18.87
N TRP A 278 13.85 -2.03 -18.58
CA TRP A 278 13.93 -0.89 -19.48
C TRP A 278 14.93 -1.07 -20.62
N THR A 279 15.99 -1.85 -20.41
CA THR A 279 17.01 -2.14 -21.45
C THR A 279 16.51 -3.17 -22.46
N ARG A 280 15.89 -4.26 -21.99
CA ARG A 280 15.39 -5.34 -22.86
C ARG A 280 14.36 -4.84 -23.87
N GLN A 281 13.44 -3.98 -23.47
CA GLN A 281 12.39 -3.49 -24.36
C GLN A 281 12.90 -2.53 -25.44
N LYS A 282 13.95 -1.74 -25.15
CA LYS A 282 14.59 -0.87 -26.15
C LYS A 282 15.21 -1.67 -27.30
N ALA A 283 15.66 -2.89 -27.04
CA ALA A 283 16.13 -3.81 -28.08
C ALA A 283 14.95 -4.33 -28.93
N VAL A 284 13.85 -4.75 -28.30
CA VAL A 284 12.67 -5.28 -28.99
C VAL A 284 11.97 -4.21 -29.84
N GLY A 285 11.89 -2.96 -29.38
CA GLY A 285 11.24 -1.87 -30.11
C GLY A 285 12.00 -1.35 -31.35
N LYS A 286 13.30 -1.68 -31.49
CA LYS A 286 14.08 -1.31 -32.69
C LYS A 286 14.03 -2.38 -33.80
N GLU A 287 13.69 -3.60 -33.46
CA GLU A 287 13.33 -4.65 -34.42
C GLU A 287 11.82 -4.80 -34.47
N ALA A 288 11.12 -3.73 -34.84
CA ALA A 288 9.85 -3.92 -35.52
C ALA A 288 10.16 -4.65 -36.83
N ALA A 289 10.27 -5.98 -36.75
CA ALA A 289 10.24 -6.84 -37.92
C ALA A 289 9.05 -6.34 -38.76
N PRO A 290 9.26 -5.96 -40.04
CA PRO A 290 8.20 -5.43 -40.86
C PRO A 290 7.05 -6.40 -40.77
N ASP A 291 5.90 -5.90 -40.30
CA ASP A 291 4.71 -6.70 -40.10
C ASP A 291 4.48 -7.51 -41.39
N PRO A 292 4.64 -8.85 -41.37
CA PRO A 292 4.55 -9.64 -42.57
C PRO A 292 3.14 -9.55 -43.18
N THR A 293 2.16 -9.02 -42.44
CA THR A 293 0.80 -8.75 -42.93
C THR A 293 0.65 -7.40 -43.62
N GLN A 294 1.56 -6.42 -43.42
CA GLN A 294 1.48 -5.11 -44.08
C GLN A 294 1.88 -5.13 -45.57
N ASN A 295 2.54 -6.19 -46.03
CA ASN A 295 2.82 -6.43 -47.45
C ASN A 295 1.98 -7.57 -48.05
N VAL A 296 1.04 -8.13 -47.29
CA VAL A 296 0.06 -9.07 -47.82
C VAL A 296 -1.21 -8.28 -48.09
N THR A 297 -1.31 -7.71 -49.29
CA THR A 297 -2.61 -7.27 -49.81
C THR A 297 -3.50 -8.50 -49.85
N PHE A 298 -4.34 -8.66 -48.83
CA PHE A 298 -5.39 -9.67 -48.79
C PHE A 298 -6.35 -9.31 -49.92
N ASN A 299 -6.15 -9.93 -51.09
CA ASN A 299 -7.05 -9.75 -52.21
C ASN A 299 -8.37 -10.46 -51.83
N LEU A 300 -9.24 -9.73 -51.13
CA LEU A 300 -10.59 -10.18 -50.73
C LEU A 300 -11.52 -10.33 -51.93
N HIS A 301 -11.06 -10.00 -53.13
CA HIS A 301 -11.73 -10.36 -54.37
C HIS A 301 -11.57 -11.87 -54.57
N LEU A 302 -12.61 -12.61 -54.18
CA LEU A 302 -12.82 -13.98 -54.62
C LEU A 302 -12.66 -14.02 -56.14
N THR A 303 -11.88 -14.97 -56.66
CA THR A 303 -11.83 -15.17 -58.11
C THR A 303 -13.23 -15.55 -58.60
N PRO A 304 -13.60 -15.27 -59.86
CA PRO A 304 -14.91 -15.65 -60.41
C PRO A 304 -15.23 -17.14 -60.19
N SER A 305 -14.21 -18.00 -60.28
CA SER A 305 -14.30 -19.44 -59.99
C SER A 305 -14.64 -19.76 -58.52
N GLN A 306 -14.17 -18.96 -57.56
CA GLN A 306 -14.50 -19.12 -56.15
C GLN A 306 -15.90 -18.60 -55.82
N GLN A 307 -16.37 -17.54 -56.49
CA GLN A 307 -17.75 -17.08 -56.38
C GLN A 307 -18.74 -18.11 -56.92
N GLU A 308 -18.47 -18.68 -58.09
CA GLU A 308 -19.29 -19.76 -58.67
C GLU A 308 -19.29 -21.02 -57.80
N SER A 309 -18.14 -21.37 -57.20
CA SER A 309 -18.05 -22.53 -56.30
C SER A 309 -18.87 -22.34 -55.02
N ARG A 310 -18.86 -21.12 -54.42
CA ARG A 310 -19.71 -20.82 -53.25
C ARG A 310 -21.20 -20.84 -53.58
N ALA A 311 -21.59 -20.39 -54.78
CA ALA A 311 -22.98 -20.41 -55.22
C ALA A 311 -23.54 -21.84 -55.43
N ARG A 312 -22.67 -22.85 -55.55
CA ARG A 312 -23.05 -24.26 -55.70
C ARG A 312 -23.07 -25.04 -54.38
N VAL A 313 -22.64 -24.44 -53.27
CA VAL A 313 -22.70 -25.10 -51.95
C VAL A 313 -24.13 -24.96 -51.42
N PRO A 314 -24.89 -26.06 -51.28
CA PRO A 314 -26.23 -26.02 -50.71
C PRO A 314 -26.14 -25.51 -49.27
N LEU A 315 -26.81 -24.40 -48.97
CA LEU A 315 -26.83 -23.84 -47.62
C LEU A 315 -27.59 -24.82 -46.71
N PRO A 316 -26.95 -25.45 -45.69
CA PRO A 316 -27.54 -26.60 -45.04
C PRO A 316 -28.72 -26.28 -44.10
N TYR A 317 -29.05 -25.00 -43.88
CA TYR A 317 -30.04 -24.59 -42.90
C TYR A 317 -30.78 -23.32 -43.34
N ALA A 318 -31.55 -23.41 -44.43
CA ALA A 318 -32.69 -22.52 -44.62
C ALA A 318 -33.93 -23.22 -44.04
N HIS A 319 -34.01 -23.28 -42.70
CA HIS A 319 -35.26 -23.66 -42.04
C HIS A 319 -36.18 -22.44 -42.10
N GLU A 320 -37.21 -22.55 -42.93
CA GLU A 320 -38.36 -21.66 -42.93
C GLU A 320 -38.97 -21.64 -41.52
N GLY A 321 -39.25 -20.44 -41.02
CA GLY A 321 -39.78 -20.25 -39.67
C GLY A 321 -41.20 -20.80 -39.55
N GLU A 322 -41.35 -21.92 -38.84
CA GLU A 322 -42.62 -22.28 -38.22
C GLU A 322 -42.70 -21.60 -36.84
N ALA A 323 -43.79 -20.85 -36.64
CA ALA A 323 -44.11 -20.20 -35.37
C ALA A 323 -44.48 -21.26 -34.34
N ILE A 324 -43.73 -21.30 -33.24
CA ILE A 324 -44.03 -22.16 -32.08
C ILE A 324 -44.89 -21.35 -31.10
N GLU A 325 -46.09 -21.85 -30.83
CA GLU A 325 -47.02 -21.34 -29.82
C GLU A 325 -46.46 -21.45 -28.39
N PRO A 326 -46.88 -20.56 -27.47
CA PRO A 326 -46.35 -20.51 -26.11
C PRO A 326 -47.05 -21.53 -25.19
N ILE A 327 -46.25 -22.40 -24.56
CA ILE A 327 -46.71 -23.25 -23.43
C ILE A 327 -46.14 -22.69 -22.11
N PRO A 328 -46.94 -22.64 -21.03
CA PRO A 328 -46.63 -21.87 -19.82
C PRO A 328 -45.91 -22.68 -18.73
N ASN A 329 -45.13 -21.93 -17.94
CA ASN A 329 -44.77 -22.14 -16.53
C ASN A 329 -44.26 -23.52 -16.07
N CYS A 330 -42.97 -23.59 -15.71
CA CYS A 330 -42.49 -24.55 -14.74
C CYS A 330 -41.62 -23.87 -13.67
N ALA A 331 -41.97 -24.13 -12.42
CA ALA A 331 -41.55 -23.41 -11.22
C ALA A 331 -40.11 -23.71 -10.80
N CYS A 332 -39.45 -22.69 -10.24
CA CYS A 332 -38.12 -22.76 -9.64
C CYS A 332 -38.19 -23.34 -8.21
N LEU A 333 -37.29 -24.29 -7.90
CA LEU A 333 -36.93 -24.67 -6.52
C LEU A 333 -35.59 -24.01 -6.15
N PRO A 334 -35.41 -23.49 -4.92
CA PRO A 334 -34.13 -22.96 -4.46
C PRO A 334 -33.29 -24.07 -3.79
N SER A 335 -32.01 -24.15 -4.15
CA SER A 335 -31.02 -24.94 -3.42
C SER A 335 -30.22 -24.01 -2.51
N SER A 336 -30.26 -24.28 -1.21
CA SER A 336 -29.47 -23.65 -0.17
C SER A 336 -28.15 -24.39 -0.01
N ARG A 337 -27.03 -23.67 -0.04
CA ARG A 337 -25.73 -24.15 0.44
C ARG A 337 -25.11 -23.12 1.38
N SER A 338 -25.00 -23.51 2.64
CA SER A 338 -24.22 -22.85 3.67
C SER A 338 -22.75 -23.28 3.56
N PHE A 339 -21.84 -22.30 3.57
CA PHE A 339 -20.41 -22.53 3.74
C PHE A 339 -20.04 -22.17 5.19
N HIS A 340 -19.50 -23.14 5.93
CA HIS A 340 -18.78 -22.91 7.18
C HIS A 340 -17.33 -22.55 6.83
N SER A 341 -16.87 -21.40 7.30
CA SER A 341 -15.45 -21.02 7.31
C SER A 341 -14.88 -21.21 8.71
N SER A 342 -13.99 -22.19 8.86
CA SER A 342 -13.04 -22.28 9.97
C SER A 342 -11.66 -21.99 9.41
N ASN A 343 -10.82 -21.24 10.13
CA ASN A 343 -9.34 -21.10 10.06
C ASN A 343 -8.94 -19.67 10.54
N TYR A 344 -7.83 -19.36 11.20
CA TYR A 344 -6.68 -20.07 11.78
C TYR A 344 -6.01 -19.10 12.77
N THR A 345 -5.46 -19.62 13.87
CA THR A 345 -4.61 -18.92 14.85
C THR A 345 -3.14 -19.03 14.46
N TRP A 346 -2.49 -17.94 14.02
CA TRP A 346 -1.04 -17.88 13.76
C TRP A 346 -0.48 -16.45 13.98
N CYS A 347 -0.46 -15.96 15.22
CA CYS A 347 0.18 -14.65 15.56
C CYS A 347 1.30 -14.72 16.62
N HIS A 348 1.59 -15.86 17.25
CA HIS A 348 2.51 -15.86 18.41
C HIS A 348 4.01 -15.93 18.10
N PHE A 349 4.44 -16.18 16.87
CA PHE A 349 5.84 -16.59 16.63
C PHE A 349 6.84 -15.43 16.39
N VAL A 350 6.39 -14.25 15.93
CA VAL A 350 7.30 -13.16 15.50
C VAL A 350 7.83 -12.33 16.68
N ARG A 351 7.06 -12.16 17.77
CA ARG A 351 7.48 -11.39 18.96
C ARG A 351 8.65 -12.01 19.74
N SER A 352 8.80 -13.34 19.74
CA SER A 352 9.81 -14.05 20.55
C SER A 352 11.26 -13.80 20.10
N ARG A 353 11.51 -13.61 18.79
CA ARG A 353 12.89 -13.45 18.27
C ARG A 353 13.42 -12.01 18.33
N PHE A 354 12.57 -11.00 18.18
CA PHE A 354 13.02 -9.59 18.20
C PHE A 354 13.32 -9.07 19.62
N SER A 355 12.48 -9.41 20.61
CA SER A 355 12.66 -8.97 22.00
C SER A 355 13.93 -9.55 22.68
N ARG A 356 14.25 -10.83 22.41
CA ARG A 356 15.46 -11.48 22.98
C ARG A 356 16.78 -10.86 22.49
N ARG A 357 16.84 -10.33 21.26
CA ARG A 357 18.04 -9.66 20.73
C ARG A 357 18.25 -8.27 21.32
N TYR A 358 17.17 -7.55 21.65
CA TYR A 358 17.26 -6.19 22.20
C TYR A 358 17.73 -6.19 23.67
N ARG A 359 17.26 -7.13 24.50
CA ARG A 359 17.72 -7.28 25.90
C ARG A 359 19.21 -7.62 26.04
N ARG A 360 19.78 -8.44 25.14
CA ARG A 360 21.23 -8.77 25.17
C ARG A 360 22.12 -7.55 24.91
N ARG A 361 21.66 -6.53 24.18
CA ARG A 361 22.43 -5.28 23.95
C ARG A 361 22.31 -4.29 25.11
N ARG A 362 21.16 -4.19 25.78
CA ARG A 362 20.97 -3.26 26.93
C ARG A 362 21.65 -3.75 28.22
N SER A 363 21.65 -5.07 28.48
CA SER A 363 22.36 -5.66 29.63
C SER A 363 23.88 -5.43 29.56
N ARG A 364 24.49 -5.53 28.37
CA ARG A 364 25.94 -5.27 28.19
C ARG A 364 26.33 -3.81 28.38
N ARG A 365 25.43 -2.84 28.18
CA ARG A 365 25.73 -1.42 28.41
C ARG A 365 25.61 -0.98 29.87
N ARG A 366 24.78 -1.64 30.69
CA ARG A 366 24.67 -1.33 32.13
C ARG A 366 25.80 -1.96 32.98
N SER A 367 26.45 -3.02 32.50
CA SER A 367 27.56 -3.67 33.21
C SER A 367 28.91 -2.94 33.09
N GLY A 368 29.03 -1.91 32.25
CA GLY A 368 30.30 -1.24 31.96
C GLY A 368 30.61 0.01 32.81
N TYR A 369 29.73 0.38 33.76
CA TYR A 369 29.84 1.63 34.53
C TYR A 369 29.94 1.41 36.05
N LEU A 370 30.44 0.26 36.47
CA LEU A 370 30.61 -0.06 37.91
C LEU A 370 32.04 -0.44 38.31
N ASN A 371 33.03 -0.23 37.43
CA ASN A 371 34.45 -0.34 37.78
C ASN A 371 35.24 0.80 37.14
N SER A 372 35.18 1.97 37.77
CA SER A 372 36.16 3.06 37.65
C SER A 372 35.83 4.12 38.69
#